data_AF-A0A485L949-F1
#
_entry.id   AF-A0A485L949-F1
#
_cell.length_a   1.000
_cell.length_b   1.000
_cell.length_c   1.000
_cell.angle_alpha   90.00
_cell.angle_beta   90.00
_cell.angle_gamma   90.00
#
_symmetry.space_group_name_H-M   'P 1'
#
loop_
_entity.id
_entity.type
_entity.pdbx_description
1 polymer ?
#
loop_
_entity_poly.entity_id
_entity_poly.type
_entity_poly.pdbx_seq_one_letter_code
_entity_poly.pdbx_strand_id
1 'polypeptide(L)'
;MESLHVAVLMPRRLSCVLLLVAGAVAYSEFRYKIPSGFDVKGVPAVGHENKQTGGPDLTPFALDFIDNGYTWNKALCELDSDGDGATNGEELGDPCCLWNEIEDDTPLRQSDLTSPGHEDVFSAAQLDAIRCHATKEEL
;
A
#
# COMPACT_ATOMS: atom_id res chain seq x y z
N MET A 1 67.45 -3.17 41.62
CA MET A 1 66.92 -4.54 41.50
C MET A 1 65.69 -4.58 42.38
N GLU A 2 64.64 -3.86 41.98
CA GLU A 2 63.59 -4.32 41.05
C GLU A 2 62.78 -5.45 41.68
N SER A 3 61.61 -5.13 42.23
CA SER A 3 60.43 -6.02 42.38
C SER A 3 59.34 -5.27 43.14
N LEU A 4 58.07 -5.27 42.79
CA LEU A 4 57.35 -5.37 41.52
C LEU A 4 55.93 -4.91 41.91
N HIS A 5 55.31 -4.03 41.14
CA HIS A 5 54.00 -3.45 41.47
C HIS A 5 52.90 -4.52 41.54
N VAL A 6 52.04 -4.42 42.55
CA VAL A 6 50.80 -5.20 42.66
C VAL A 6 49.84 -4.76 41.55
N ALA A 7 49.70 -5.57 40.50
CA ALA A 7 48.67 -5.39 39.49
C ALA A 7 47.46 -6.27 39.84
N VAL A 8 46.43 -5.67 40.44
CA VAL A 8 45.12 -6.32 40.61
C VAL A 8 44.43 -6.32 39.24
N LEU A 9 44.40 -7.47 38.57
CA LEU A 9 43.67 -7.66 37.32
C LEU A 9 42.15 -7.65 37.62
N MET A 10 41.45 -6.58 37.25
CA MET A 10 39.98 -6.61 37.17
C MET A 10 39.55 -7.44 35.95
N PRO A 11 38.69 -8.46 36.09
CA PRO A 11 38.16 -9.19 34.94
C PRO A 11 37.23 -8.26 34.15
N ARG A 12 37.62 -7.92 32.91
CA ARG A 12 36.74 -7.22 31.96
C ARG A 12 35.57 -8.16 31.67
N ARG A 13 34.40 -7.87 32.23
CA ARG A 13 33.16 -8.55 31.85
C ARG A 13 32.89 -8.20 30.38
N LEU A 14 33.13 -9.14 29.46
CA LEU A 14 32.53 -9.06 28.13
C LEU A 14 31.03 -9.24 28.32
N SER A 15 30.29 -8.15 28.49
CA SER A 15 28.85 -8.16 28.29
C SER A 15 28.60 -8.35 26.80
N CYS A 16 28.34 -9.60 26.39
CA CYS A 16 27.74 -9.89 25.10
C CYS A 16 26.35 -9.26 25.07
N VAL A 17 26.23 -8.07 24.47
CA VAL A 17 24.94 -7.46 24.18
C VAL A 17 24.33 -8.26 23.03
N LEU A 18 23.36 -9.12 23.33
CA LEU A 18 22.51 -9.72 22.31
C LEU A 18 21.62 -8.62 21.72
N LEU A 19 21.92 -8.21 20.49
CA LEU A 19 21.02 -7.40 19.66
C LEU A 19 19.84 -8.29 19.24
N LEU A 20 18.69 -8.10 19.87
CA LEU A 20 17.43 -8.62 19.35
C LEU A 20 17.03 -7.78 18.14
N VAL A 21 17.26 -8.31 16.94
CA VAL A 21 16.71 -7.72 15.71
C VAL A 21 15.25 -8.14 15.65
N ALA A 22 14.34 -7.20 15.93
CA ALA A 22 12.93 -7.39 15.66
C ALA A 22 12.74 -7.41 14.12
N GLY A 23 12.29 -8.54 13.57
CA GLY A 23 11.90 -8.62 12.17
C GLY A 23 10.54 -7.95 11.98
N ALA A 24 10.42 -7.05 11.01
CA ALA A 24 9.14 -6.59 10.50
C ALA A 24 8.74 -7.47 9.31
N VAL A 25 7.51 -8.00 9.33
CA VAL A 25 6.92 -8.66 8.15
C VAL A 25 6.30 -7.56 7.30
N ALA A 26 6.79 -7.39 6.08
CA ALA A 26 6.19 -6.48 5.11
C ALA A 26 5.27 -7.29 4.20
N TYR A 27 3.99 -6.93 4.17
CA TYR A 27 2.98 -7.65 3.41
C TYR A 27 2.80 -7.03 2.02
N SER A 28 3.86 -7.07 1.20
CA SER A 28 3.81 -6.53 -0.17
C SER A 28 2.83 -7.29 -1.06
N GLU A 29 2.39 -8.49 -0.66
CA GLU A 29 1.52 -9.34 -1.48
C GLU A 29 0.13 -8.73 -1.70
N PHE A 30 -0.35 -7.88 -0.79
CA PHE A 30 -1.64 -7.20 -0.96
C PHE A 30 -1.67 -6.28 -2.18
N ARG A 31 -0.51 -5.82 -2.66
CA ARG A 31 -0.40 -5.01 -3.88
C ARG A 31 -0.67 -5.82 -5.16
N TYR A 32 -0.55 -7.15 -5.12
CA TYR A 32 -0.95 -8.03 -6.23
C TYR A 32 -2.46 -8.29 -6.24
N LYS A 33 -3.16 -7.96 -5.16
CA LYS A 33 -4.60 -8.21 -4.99
C LYS A 33 -5.47 -7.03 -5.38
N ILE A 34 -4.89 -5.98 -5.93
CA ILE A 34 -5.57 -4.77 -6.38
C ILE A 34 -5.00 -4.37 -7.76
N PRO A 35 -5.80 -3.75 -8.64
CA PRO A 35 -5.30 -3.28 -9.92
C PRO A 35 -4.23 -2.21 -9.73
N SER A 36 -3.22 -2.22 -10.59
CA SER A 36 -2.13 -1.22 -10.62
C SER A 36 -1.45 -0.96 -9.27
N GLY A 37 -1.50 -1.92 -8.32
CA GLY A 37 -0.97 -1.73 -6.96
C GLY A 37 0.53 -1.43 -6.92
N PHE A 38 1.24 -1.71 -8.02
CA PHE A 38 2.66 -1.41 -8.20
C PHE A 38 2.95 -0.05 -8.85
N ASP A 39 1.95 0.58 -9.46
CA ASP A 39 2.13 1.65 -10.44
C ASP A 39 1.68 3.04 -9.95
N VAL A 40 1.08 3.11 -8.75
CA VAL A 40 0.74 4.39 -8.11
C VAL A 40 2.02 5.16 -7.74
N LYS A 41 2.27 6.26 -8.44
CA LYS A 41 3.52 7.04 -8.31
C LYS A 41 3.65 7.66 -6.93
N GLY A 42 4.80 7.42 -6.28
CA GLY A 42 5.08 7.99 -4.96
C GLY A 42 4.25 7.39 -3.82
N VAL A 43 3.58 6.25 -4.07
CA VAL A 43 2.82 5.50 -3.05
C VAL A 43 3.17 4.01 -3.15
N PRO A 44 4.42 3.61 -2.84
CA PRO A 44 4.81 2.19 -2.83
C PRO A 44 4.09 1.35 -1.76
N ALA A 45 3.42 1.99 -0.79
CA ALA A 45 2.67 1.35 0.29
C ALA A 45 1.17 1.70 0.25
N VAL A 46 0.49 1.37 -0.85
CA VAL A 46 -0.97 1.57 -0.99
C VAL A 46 -1.71 0.94 0.19
N GLY A 47 -2.65 1.69 0.77
CA GLY A 47 -3.42 1.27 1.96
C GLY A 47 -2.82 1.68 3.31
N HIS A 48 -1.62 2.25 3.34
CA HIS A 48 -1.01 2.75 4.56
C HIS A 48 -0.98 4.28 4.61
N GLU A 49 -1.22 4.87 5.78
CA GLU A 49 -1.13 6.33 6.00
C GLU A 49 0.26 6.89 5.65
N ASN A 50 1.31 6.11 5.90
CA ASN A 50 2.64 6.43 5.40
C ASN A 50 2.84 5.84 4.00
N LYS A 51 2.55 6.68 2.99
CA LYS A 51 2.69 6.38 1.55
C LYS A 51 3.99 5.68 1.17
N GLN A 52 5.10 6.00 1.85
CA GLN A 52 6.46 5.64 1.42
C GLN A 52 6.97 4.34 2.04
N THR A 53 6.74 4.13 3.32
CA THR A 53 7.32 3.00 4.06
C THR A 53 6.28 2.03 4.62
N GLY A 54 5.00 2.36 4.50
CA GLY A 54 3.94 1.65 5.20
C GLY A 54 4.02 1.86 6.71
N GLY A 55 3.35 1.00 7.46
CA GLY A 55 3.32 1.06 8.92
C GLY A 55 2.10 0.38 9.52
N PRO A 56 1.89 0.50 10.84
CA PRO A 56 0.70 -0.05 11.50
C PRO A 56 -0.58 0.73 11.17
N ASP A 57 -0.45 2.00 10.79
CA ASP A 57 -1.57 2.88 10.49
C ASP A 57 -2.07 2.63 9.06
N LEU A 58 -3.39 2.47 8.94
CA LEU A 58 -4.09 2.07 7.71
C LEU A 58 -5.03 3.19 7.27
N THR A 59 -5.12 3.39 5.97
CA THR A 59 -6.08 4.31 5.36
C THR A 59 -7.50 3.71 5.36
N PRO A 60 -8.55 4.52 5.13
CA PRO A 60 -9.91 4.01 4.92
C PRO A 60 -9.98 2.89 3.87
N PHE A 61 -9.32 3.06 2.72
CA PHE A 61 -9.22 2.01 1.70
C PHE A 61 -8.71 0.67 2.22
N ALA A 62 -7.67 0.67 3.05
CA ALA A 62 -7.16 -0.59 3.60
C ALA A 62 -8.14 -1.23 4.58
N LEU A 63 -8.88 -0.41 5.35
CA LEU A 63 -9.93 -0.92 6.23
C LEU A 63 -11.08 -1.53 5.41
N ASP A 64 -11.51 -0.88 4.34
CA ASP A 64 -12.54 -1.40 3.44
C ASP A 64 -12.06 -2.67 2.71
N PHE A 65 -10.79 -2.72 2.30
CA PHE A 65 -10.20 -3.92 1.72
C PHE A 65 -10.14 -5.09 2.71
N ILE A 66 -9.83 -4.83 3.99
CA ILE A 66 -9.86 -5.82 5.07
C ILE A 66 -11.29 -6.32 5.29
N ASP A 67 -12.26 -5.41 5.39
CA ASP A 67 -13.67 -5.73 5.61
C ASP A 67 -14.27 -6.49 4.42
N ASN A 68 -13.75 -6.25 3.22
CA ASN A 68 -14.05 -7.01 2.01
C ASN A 68 -13.26 -8.32 1.88
N GLY A 69 -12.56 -8.75 2.94
CA GLY A 69 -11.87 -10.03 3.00
C GLY A 69 -10.59 -10.10 2.17
N TYR A 70 -9.86 -9.00 2.02
CA TYR A 70 -8.64 -8.89 1.22
C TYR A 70 -8.85 -9.31 -0.24
N THR A 71 -10.02 -9.01 -0.80
CA THR A 71 -10.41 -9.37 -2.15
C THR A 71 -10.80 -8.12 -2.92
N TRP A 72 -10.28 -7.96 -4.14
CA TRP A 72 -10.83 -6.98 -5.08
C TRP A 72 -12.11 -7.54 -5.67
N ASN A 73 -13.22 -6.84 -5.45
CA ASN A 73 -14.49 -7.14 -6.10
C ASN A 73 -15.18 -5.84 -6.47
N LYS A 74 -16.30 -5.95 -7.17
CA LYS A 74 -17.07 -4.80 -7.62
C LYS A 74 -17.47 -3.84 -6.48
N ALA A 75 -17.82 -4.36 -5.31
CA ALA A 75 -18.25 -3.52 -4.18
C ALA A 75 -17.11 -2.65 -3.64
N LEU A 76 -15.90 -3.20 -3.51
CA LEU A 76 -14.74 -2.40 -3.13
C LEU A 76 -14.33 -1.46 -4.26
N CYS A 77 -14.35 -1.93 -5.52
CA CYS A 77 -13.97 -1.10 -6.65
C CYS A 77 -14.83 0.17 -6.80
N GLU A 78 -16.16 0.04 -6.63
CA GLU A 78 -17.11 1.16 -6.75
C GLU A 78 -17.16 2.05 -5.50
N LEU A 79 -16.43 1.71 -4.43
CA LEU A 79 -16.39 2.50 -3.20
C LEU A 79 -15.44 3.68 -3.35
N ASP A 80 -15.85 4.84 -2.83
CA ASP A 80 -15.01 6.01 -2.61
C ASP A 80 -14.56 5.99 -1.14
N SER A 81 -13.40 5.39 -0.88
CA SER A 81 -13.00 5.04 0.49
C SER A 81 -12.51 6.26 1.28
N ASP A 82 -11.79 7.17 0.62
CA ASP A 82 -11.24 8.38 1.25
C ASP A 82 -12.12 9.61 1.08
N GLY A 83 -13.16 9.57 0.23
CA GLY A 83 -14.22 10.57 0.18
C GLY A 83 -13.91 11.77 -0.72
N ASP A 84 -12.99 11.64 -1.66
CA ASP A 84 -12.59 12.72 -2.56
C ASP A 84 -13.44 12.82 -3.85
N GLY A 85 -14.37 11.88 -4.03
CA GLY A 85 -15.32 11.82 -5.14
C GLY A 85 -14.91 10.90 -6.29
N ALA A 86 -13.71 10.31 -6.24
CA ALA A 86 -13.29 9.21 -7.10
C ALA A 86 -13.52 7.87 -6.41
N THR A 87 -13.87 6.83 -7.17
CA THR A 87 -13.93 5.46 -6.62
C THR A 87 -12.56 4.81 -6.66
N ASN A 88 -12.35 3.81 -5.80
CA ASN A 88 -11.12 3.02 -5.74
C ASN A 88 -10.69 2.50 -7.12
N GLY A 89 -11.66 2.04 -7.93
CA GLY A 89 -11.42 1.58 -9.29
C GLY A 89 -10.98 2.71 -10.22
N GLU A 90 -11.62 3.87 -10.16
CA GLU A 90 -11.25 5.02 -10.98
C GLU A 90 -9.81 5.44 -10.71
N GLU A 91 -9.40 5.47 -9.44
CA GLU A 91 -8.06 5.84 -9.00
C GLU A 91 -6.97 4.83 -9.36
N LEU A 92 -7.25 3.53 -9.16
CA LEU A 92 -6.34 2.43 -9.49
C LEU A 92 -6.37 2.02 -10.97
N GLY A 93 -7.19 2.69 -11.77
CA GLY A 93 -7.22 2.53 -13.23
C GLY A 93 -8.12 1.40 -13.73
N ASP A 94 -9.00 0.86 -12.88
CA ASP A 94 -10.09 -0.07 -13.21
C ASP A 94 -11.47 0.62 -13.02
N PRO A 95 -11.79 1.68 -13.76
CA PRO A 95 -13.00 2.47 -13.49
C PRO A 95 -14.30 1.70 -13.74
N CYS A 96 -14.24 0.62 -14.53
CA CYS A 96 -15.39 -0.22 -14.85
C CYS A 96 -15.49 -1.48 -13.96
N CYS A 97 -14.57 -1.65 -13.01
CA CYS A 97 -14.57 -2.76 -12.06
C CYS A 97 -14.55 -4.16 -12.71
N LEU A 98 -13.69 -4.32 -13.71
CA LEU A 98 -13.56 -5.57 -14.48
C LEU A 98 -12.34 -6.37 -14.07
N TRP A 99 -11.34 -5.71 -13.48
CA TRP A 99 -10.12 -6.38 -13.11
C TRP A 99 -10.40 -7.44 -12.07
N ASN A 100 -9.77 -8.59 -12.24
CA ASN A 100 -9.77 -9.64 -11.25
C ASN A 100 -8.38 -10.28 -11.21
N GLU A 101 -8.02 -10.86 -10.07
CA GLU A 101 -6.67 -11.42 -9.83
C GLU A 101 -6.33 -12.60 -10.76
N ILE A 102 -7.32 -13.18 -11.45
CA ILE A 102 -7.18 -14.38 -12.27
C ILE A 102 -6.96 -14.03 -13.75
N GLU A 103 -7.62 -12.98 -14.25
CA GLU A 103 -7.57 -12.56 -15.65
C GLU A 103 -6.68 -11.32 -15.81
N ASP A 104 -5.50 -11.51 -16.41
CA ASP A 104 -4.45 -10.49 -16.50
C ASP A 104 -4.56 -9.57 -17.73
N ASP A 105 -5.56 -9.78 -18.59
CA ASP A 105 -5.76 -9.05 -19.85
C ASP A 105 -6.77 -7.89 -19.75
N THR A 106 -7.32 -7.63 -18.57
CA THR A 106 -8.22 -6.49 -18.35
C THR A 106 -7.49 -5.18 -18.68
N PRO A 107 -7.99 -4.37 -19.62
CA PRO A 107 -7.35 -3.11 -19.97
C PRO A 107 -7.52 -2.09 -18.83
N LEU A 108 -6.41 -1.77 -18.17
CA LEU A 108 -6.34 -0.77 -17.11
C LEU A 108 -5.82 0.57 -17.65
N ARG A 109 -6.34 1.68 -17.11
CA ARG A 109 -5.72 3.00 -17.27
C ARG A 109 -4.37 3.00 -16.56
N GLN A 110 -3.31 3.47 -17.21
CA GLN A 110 -1.93 3.43 -16.70
C GLN A 110 -1.34 4.81 -16.38
N SER A 111 -2.08 5.89 -16.67
CA SER A 111 -1.68 7.27 -16.34
C SER A 111 -2.55 7.81 -15.22
N ASP A 112 -2.06 8.86 -14.54
CA ASP A 112 -2.82 9.65 -13.56
C ASP A 112 -3.51 8.82 -12.47
N LEU A 113 -2.84 7.73 -12.06
CA LEU A 113 -3.25 6.91 -10.93
C LEU A 113 -3.04 7.66 -9.62
N THR A 114 -3.99 7.54 -8.71
CA THR A 114 -3.96 8.14 -7.38
C THR A 114 -4.07 7.07 -6.30
N SER A 115 -4.00 7.48 -5.04
CA SER A 115 -4.01 6.56 -3.92
C SER A 115 -5.40 6.53 -3.29
N PRO A 116 -6.12 5.40 -3.32
CA PRO A 116 -7.53 5.35 -2.89
C PRO A 116 -7.82 5.52 -1.41
N GLY A 117 -6.78 5.77 -0.62
CA GLY A 117 -6.87 5.99 0.81
C GLY A 117 -6.32 7.34 1.26
N HIS A 118 -6.04 8.25 0.34
CA HIS A 118 -5.55 9.58 0.66
C HIS A 118 -6.18 10.61 -0.27
N GLU A 119 -7.13 11.37 0.28
CA GLU A 119 -7.89 12.39 -0.46
C GLU A 119 -7.02 13.23 -1.41
N ASP A 120 -7.40 13.22 -2.69
CA ASP A 120 -6.91 14.15 -3.69
C ASP A 120 -7.90 15.32 -3.91
N VAL A 121 -7.49 16.32 -4.69
CA VAL A 121 -8.37 17.43 -5.07
C VAL A 121 -8.66 17.34 -6.56
N PHE A 122 -9.80 16.75 -6.90
CA PHE A 122 -10.24 16.64 -8.28
C PHE A 122 -11.12 17.81 -8.72
N SER A 123 -10.86 18.31 -9.93
CA SER A 123 -11.86 19.10 -10.67
C SER A 123 -12.93 18.18 -11.26
N ALA A 124 -14.10 18.73 -11.57
CA ALA A 124 -15.17 17.98 -12.23
C ALA A 124 -14.71 17.33 -13.56
N ALA A 125 -13.84 18.02 -14.31
CA ALA A 125 -13.29 17.47 -15.56
C ALA A 125 -12.32 16.31 -15.32
N GLN A 126 -11.57 16.32 -14.21
CA GLN A 126 -10.71 15.20 -13.84
C GLN A 126 -11.54 13.99 -13.42
N LEU A 127 -12.58 14.20 -12.59
CA LEU A 127 -13.50 13.12 -12.22
C LEU A 127 -14.18 12.50 -13.45
N ASP A 128 -14.67 13.33 -14.37
CA ASP A 128 -15.30 12.86 -15.61
C ASP A 128 -14.33 12.05 -16.50
N ALA A 129 -13.07 12.48 -16.56
CA ALA A 129 -12.03 11.82 -17.36
C ALA A 129 -11.63 10.43 -16.82
N ILE A 130 -11.81 10.17 -15.53
CA ILE A 130 -11.48 8.87 -14.92
C ILE A 130 -12.68 7.94 -14.75
N ARG A 131 -13.91 8.38 -15.06
CA ARG A 131 -15.12 7.53 -15.00
C ARG A 131 -15.03 6.35 -15.98
N CYS A 132 -15.85 5.33 -15.72
CA CYS A 132 -16.04 4.24 -16.68
C CYS A 132 -16.72 4.76 -17.94
N HIS A 133 -16.06 4.56 -19.08
CA HIS A 133 -16.61 4.87 -20.42
C HIS A 133 -16.84 3.62 -21.28
N ALA A 134 -16.65 2.42 -20.71
CA ALA A 134 -16.90 1.18 -21.45
C ALA A 134 -18.38 1.10 -21.86
N THR A 135 -18.61 0.90 -23.15
CA THR A 135 -19.97 0.67 -23.63
C THR A 135 -20.36 -0.77 -23.33
N LYS A 136 -21.67 -1.04 -23.19
CA LYS A 136 -22.22 -2.37 -22.86
C LYS A 136 -21.87 -3.48 -23.87
N GLU A 137 -21.23 -3.13 -24.98
CA GLU A 137 -20.78 -4.02 -26.05
C GLU A 137 -19.31 -4.44 -25.88
N GLU A 138 -18.59 -3.81 -24.96
CA GLU A 138 -17.17 -4.04 -24.63
C GLU A 138 -16.98 -4.69 -23.24
N LEU A 139 -18.09 -5.02 -22.56
CA LEU A 139 -18.16 -5.68 -21.24
C LEU A 139 -18.78 -7.07 -21.32
#